data_AF-A0AAE0V4R6-F1
#
_entry.id   AF-A0AAE0V4R6-F1
#
_cell.length_a   1.000
_cell.length_b   1.000
_cell.length_c   1.000
_cell.angle_alpha   90.00
_cell.angle_beta   90.00
_cell.angle_gamma   90.00
#
_symmetry.space_group_name_H-M   'P 1'
#
loop_
_entity.id
_entity.type
_entity.pdbx_description
1 polymer ?
#
loop_
_entity_poly.entity_id
_entity_poly.type
_entity_poly.pdbx_seq_one_letter_code
_entity_poly.pdbx_strand_id
1 'polypeptide(L)'
;GKSKAYIAEVHTGVGIPKNKILTVITDNGSNMVAAFKNNKLDNHSSIEEESQEDSEEDSEDDGKDQSFGALKRMPCVVHSLQLVVNMIQKEANVKRLLDRFQLLVRHFCKSSVATEQLLQLSGLWSKPAPLDGPAPT
;
A
#
# COMPACT_ATOMS: atom_id res chain seq x y z
N GLY A 1 21.53 1.09 -7.51
CA GLY A 1 20.22 0.73 -8.11
C GLY A 1 19.34 1.96 -8.21
N LYS A 2 18.41 2.01 -9.18
CA LYS A 2 17.60 3.22 -9.49
C LYS A 2 16.91 3.83 -8.26
N SER A 3 16.33 3.00 -7.38
CA SER A 3 15.68 3.47 -6.14
C SER A 3 16.65 4.16 -5.16
N LYS A 4 17.88 3.63 -4.98
CA LYS A 4 18.89 4.27 -4.11
C LYS A 4 19.22 5.69 -4.57
N ALA A 5 19.39 5.87 -5.89
CA ALA A 5 19.72 7.16 -6.48
C ALA A 5 18.57 8.17 -6.31
N TYR A 6 17.34 7.75 -6.60
CA TYR A 6 16.14 8.58 -6.42
C TYR A 6 15.94 9.02 -4.96
N ILE A 7 16.10 8.11 -4.00
CA ILE A 7 15.96 8.43 -2.58
C ILE A 7 17.01 9.45 -2.14
N ALA A 8 18.26 9.32 -2.62
CA ALA A 8 19.32 10.26 -2.32
C ALA A 8 19.08 11.65 -2.91
N GLU A 9 18.56 11.72 -4.15
CA GLU A 9 18.18 12.96 -4.81
C GLU A 9 17.08 13.69 -4.03
N VAL A 10 15.96 13.01 -3.74
CA VAL A 10 14.84 13.58 -3.00
C VAL A 10 15.27 14.06 -1.62
N HIS A 11 16.05 13.26 -0.89
CA HIS A 11 16.55 13.65 0.42
C HIS A 11 17.41 14.91 0.39
N THR A 12 18.31 15.00 -0.59
CA THR A 12 19.17 16.18 -0.76
C THR A 12 18.35 17.42 -1.12
N GLY A 13 17.32 17.26 -1.95
CA GLY A 13 16.40 18.34 -2.32
C GLY A 13 15.52 18.84 -1.17
N VAL A 14 15.11 17.96 -0.25
CA VAL A 14 14.26 18.33 0.90
C VAL A 14 15.08 18.86 2.09
N GLY A 15 16.39 18.61 2.13
CA GLY A 15 17.30 19.18 3.13
C GLY A 15 17.10 18.65 4.56
N ILE A 16 16.41 17.52 4.71
CA ILE A 16 16.26 16.85 6.02
C ILE A 16 17.55 16.06 6.30
N PRO A 17 18.22 16.27 7.44
CA PRO A 17 19.36 15.43 7.84
C PRO A 17 18.96 13.96 8.08
N LYS A 18 19.83 13.01 7.71
CA LYS A 18 19.56 11.56 7.84
C LYS A 18 19.31 11.13 9.29
N ASN A 19 20.02 11.72 10.24
CA ASN A 19 19.85 11.47 11.67
C ASN A 19 18.47 11.91 12.22
N LYS A 20 17.70 12.70 11.47
CA LYS A 20 16.31 13.04 11.80
C LYS A 20 15.29 12.05 11.21
N ILE A 21 15.74 11.05 10.45
CA ILE A 21 14.89 10.01 9.88
C ILE A 21 14.86 8.83 10.85
N LEU A 22 13.76 8.70 11.59
CA LEU A 22 13.59 7.63 12.57
C LEU A 22 13.40 6.25 11.91
N THR A 23 12.58 6.17 10.86
CA THR A 23 12.19 4.90 10.24
C THR A 23 11.77 5.14 8.80
N VAL A 24 12.05 4.18 7.93
CA VAL A 24 11.61 4.20 6.53
C VAL A 24 10.58 3.09 6.30
N ILE A 25 9.36 3.45 5.90
CA ILE A 25 8.29 2.49 5.58
C ILE A 25 8.11 2.44 4.06
N THR A 26 8.30 1.27 3.45
CA THR A 26 8.19 1.10 1.99
C THR A 26 7.49 -0.21 1.64
N ASP A 27 6.97 -0.32 0.42
CA ASP A 27 6.46 -1.59 -0.11
C ASP A 27 7.57 -2.67 -0.19
N ASN A 28 7.17 -3.92 -0.50
CA ASN A 28 8.09 -5.05 -0.58
C ASN A 28 8.66 -5.25 -2.00
N GLY A 29 8.57 -4.22 -2.85
CA GLY A 29 9.21 -4.22 -4.16
C GLY A 29 10.71 -4.45 -4.02
N SER A 30 11.22 -5.40 -4.81
CA SER A 30 12.61 -5.87 -4.72
C SER A 30 13.64 -4.74 -4.81
N ASN A 31 13.37 -3.71 -5.62
CA ASN A 31 14.20 -2.52 -5.74
C ASN A 31 14.23 -1.69 -4.45
N MET A 32 13.10 -1.54 -3.76
CA MET A 32 13.01 -0.84 -2.47
C MET A 32 13.69 -1.66 -1.38
N VAL A 33 13.45 -2.97 -1.33
CA VAL A 33 14.13 -3.86 -0.37
C VAL A 33 15.65 -3.77 -0.56
N ALA A 34 16.16 -3.90 -1.79
CA ALA A 34 17.59 -3.80 -2.08
C ALA A 34 18.18 -2.40 -1.79
N ALA A 35 17.36 -1.35 -1.84
CA ALA A 35 17.81 0.01 -1.55
C ALA A 35 18.20 0.21 -0.08
N PHE A 36 17.60 -0.54 0.84
CA PHE A 36 17.82 -0.44 2.27
C PHE A 36 18.46 -1.70 2.87
N LYS A 37 18.94 -2.65 2.05
CA LYS A 37 19.77 -3.76 2.56
C LYS A 37 21.10 -3.20 3.07
N ASN A 38 21.41 -3.51 4.32
CA ASN A 38 22.69 -3.16 4.93
C ASN A 38 23.69 -4.28 4.60
N ASN A 39 24.72 -3.98 3.81
CA ASN A 39 25.73 -4.99 3.43
C ASN A 39 26.62 -5.44 4.61
N LYS A 40 26.45 -4.85 5.81
CA LYS A 40 27.35 -5.04 6.96
C LYS A 40 26.74 -5.85 8.12
N LEU A 41 25.47 -6.23 8.06
CA LEU A 41 24.74 -6.84 9.20
C LEU A 41 24.07 -8.19 8.90
N ASP A 42 24.37 -8.81 7.76
CA ASP A 42 23.83 -10.13 7.40
C ASP A 42 24.55 -11.31 8.11
N ASN A 43 24.94 -11.16 9.38
CA ASN A 43 25.48 -12.29 10.17
C ASN A 43 24.70 -12.63 11.46
N HIS A 44 23.55 -12.02 11.72
CA HIS A 44 22.67 -12.53 12.78
C HIS A 44 21.21 -12.17 12.52
N SER A 45 20.49 -13.04 11.82
CA SER A 45 19.06 -13.21 12.07
C SER A 45 18.62 -14.59 11.62
N SER A 46 19.00 -15.56 12.43
CA SER A 46 18.24 -16.78 12.64
C SER A 46 18.38 -17.08 14.13
N ILE A 47 17.24 -17.36 14.74
CA ILE A 47 17.00 -17.83 16.12
C ILE A 47 16.55 -16.75 17.11
N GLU A 48 15.44 -17.14 17.73
CA GLU A 48 14.59 -16.51 18.72
C GLU A 48 15.30 -16.41 20.09
N GLU A 49 14.66 -15.62 20.96
CA GLU A 49 14.72 -15.64 22.42
C GLU A 49 15.81 -14.82 23.15
N GLU A 50 15.28 -13.93 23.99
CA GLU A 50 15.74 -13.44 25.29
C GLU A 50 17.25 -13.22 25.56
N SER A 51 17.64 -11.95 25.69
CA SER A 51 18.24 -11.43 26.93
C SER A 51 18.47 -9.92 26.82
N GLN A 52 18.04 -9.22 27.86
CA GLN A 52 18.22 -7.80 28.11
C GLN A 52 19.62 -7.59 28.69
N GLU A 53 20.52 -6.95 27.94
CA GLU A 53 21.72 -6.32 28.52
C GLU A 53 21.92 -4.94 27.89
N ASP A 54 21.92 -3.97 28.80
CA ASP A 54 22.14 -2.55 28.61
C ASP A 54 23.62 -2.35 28.26
N SER A 55 23.91 -1.73 27.12
CA SER A 55 25.27 -1.34 26.75
C SER A 55 25.18 -0.07 25.93
N GLU A 56 25.23 1.04 26.66
CA GLU A 56 25.52 2.35 26.11
C GLU A 56 26.98 2.36 25.65
N GLU A 57 27.20 2.24 24.34
CA GLU A 57 28.51 2.50 23.75
C GLU A 57 28.37 3.64 22.74
N ASP A 58 28.79 4.82 23.20
CA ASP A 58 28.94 6.05 22.46
C ASP A 58 30.02 5.86 21.39
N SER A 59 29.64 5.39 20.21
CA SER A 59 30.55 5.24 19.07
C SER A 59 30.49 6.50 18.21
N GLU A 60 31.54 7.32 18.31
CA GLU A 60 31.78 8.51 17.49
C GLU A 60 31.66 8.18 15.98
N ASP A 61 30.67 8.81 15.32
CA ASP A 61 30.34 8.64 13.89
C ASP A 61 31.39 9.34 13.00
N ASP A 62 32.48 8.63 12.70
CA ASP A 62 33.46 9.00 11.67
C ASP A 62 32.85 8.84 10.27
N GLY A 63 32.21 9.90 9.77
CA GLY A 63 32.50 10.50 8.45
C GLY A 63 32.47 9.64 7.17
N LYS A 64 32.00 8.39 7.18
CA LYS A 64 32.06 7.49 6.01
C LYS A 64 30.69 7.04 5.57
N ASP A 65 30.21 7.67 4.49
CA ASP A 65 29.04 7.27 3.69
C ASP A 65 27.87 6.72 4.52
N GLN A 66 27.10 7.64 5.12
CA GLN A 66 25.76 7.36 5.64
C GLN A 66 24.83 6.96 4.47
N SER A 67 25.07 5.81 3.85
CA SER A 67 24.19 5.28 2.83
C SER A 67 22.84 4.98 3.48
N PHE A 68 21.74 5.18 2.74
CA PHE A 68 20.39 4.82 3.22
C PHE A 68 20.27 3.34 3.66
N GLY A 69 21.24 2.48 3.29
CA GLY A 69 21.33 1.11 3.78
C GLY A 69 21.52 0.98 5.28
N ALA A 70 21.97 2.03 5.98
CA ALA A 70 22.07 2.03 7.45
C ALA A 70 20.73 2.31 8.15
N LEU A 71 19.74 2.87 7.46
CA LEU A 71 18.43 3.17 8.05
C LEU A 71 17.58 1.90 8.15
N LYS A 72 16.95 1.69 9.30
CA LYS A 72 15.99 0.58 9.51
C LYS A 72 14.78 0.77 8.60
N ARG A 73 14.59 -0.16 7.67
CA ARG A 73 13.40 -0.26 6.82
C ARG A 73 12.34 -1.12 7.52
N MET A 74 11.10 -0.66 7.51
CA MET A 74 9.92 -1.45 7.85
C MET A 74 9.09 -1.73 6.59
N PRO A 75 8.56 -2.97 6.43
CA PRO A 75 7.63 -3.26 5.34
C PRO A 75 6.30 -2.53 5.56
N CYS A 76 5.72 -2.02 4.47
CA CYS A 76 4.39 -1.43 4.50
C CYS A 76 3.33 -2.51 4.76
N VAL A 77 2.57 -2.35 5.85
CA VAL A 77 1.49 -3.27 6.24
C VAL A 77 0.40 -3.32 5.18
N VAL A 78 -0.02 -2.17 4.65
CA VAL A 78 -1.06 -2.09 3.60
C VAL A 78 -0.62 -2.85 2.35
N HIS A 79 0.65 -2.71 1.94
CA HIS A 79 1.18 -3.45 0.80
C HIS A 79 1.22 -4.96 1.09
N SER A 80 1.62 -5.35 2.29
CA SER A 80 1.66 -6.77 2.70
C SER A 80 0.26 -7.38 2.70
N LEU A 81 -0.75 -6.65 3.19
CA LEU A 81 -2.15 -7.07 3.12
C LEU A 81 -2.64 -7.17 1.66
N GLN A 82 -2.27 -6.20 0.81
CA GLN A 82 -2.60 -6.26 -0.61
C GLN A 82 -2.01 -7.49 -1.30
N LEU A 83 -0.79 -7.89 -0.93
CA LEU A 83 -0.18 -9.12 -1.45
C LEU A 83 -0.98 -10.35 -1.04
N VAL A 84 -1.42 -10.44 0.22
CA VAL A 84 -2.28 -11.53 0.71
C VAL A 84 -3.62 -11.56 -0.03
N VAL A 85 -4.27 -10.40 -0.19
CA VAL A 85 -5.52 -10.28 -0.96
C VAL A 85 -5.31 -10.74 -2.41
N ASN A 86 -4.20 -10.34 -3.04
CA ASN A 86 -3.87 -10.76 -4.40
C ASN A 86 -3.66 -12.28 -4.51
N MET A 87 -3.12 -12.94 -3.49
CA MET A 87 -3.00 -14.40 -3.46
C MET A 87 -4.40 -15.03 -3.43
N ILE A 88 -5.28 -14.57 -2.54
CA ILE A 88 -6.66 -15.07 -2.44
C ILE A 88 -7.42 -14.85 -3.75
N GLN A 89 -7.24 -13.71 -4.41
CA GLN A 89 -7.88 -13.41 -5.69
C GLN A 89 -7.38 -14.28 -6.85
N LYS A 90 -6.21 -14.90 -6.74
CA LYS A 90 -5.68 -15.84 -7.75
C LYS A 90 -6.27 -17.25 -7.59
N GLU A 91 -6.84 -17.58 -6.44
CA GLU A 91 -7.51 -18.86 -6.24
C GLU A 91 -8.63 -19.06 -7.26
N ALA A 92 -8.60 -20.17 -8.00
CA ALA A 92 -9.47 -20.35 -9.18
C ALA A 92 -10.97 -20.23 -8.84
N ASN A 93 -11.38 -20.75 -7.68
CA ASN A 93 -12.76 -20.67 -7.23
C ASN A 93 -13.18 -19.24 -6.87
N VAL A 94 -12.33 -18.51 -6.14
CA VAL A 94 -12.56 -17.11 -5.77
C VAL A 94 -12.57 -16.23 -7.01
N LYS A 95 -11.57 -16.39 -7.88
CA LYS A 95 -11.49 -15.66 -9.15
C LYS A 95 -12.73 -15.87 -10.01
N ARG A 96 -13.16 -17.13 -10.21
CA ARG A 96 -14.36 -17.46 -10.99
C ARG A 96 -15.62 -16.80 -10.41
N LEU A 97 -15.73 -16.75 -9.08
CA LEU A 97 -16.84 -16.10 -8.41
C LEU A 97 -16.80 -14.57 -8.61
N LEU A 98 -15.62 -13.95 -8.41
CA LEU A 98 -15.42 -12.52 -8.65
C LEU A 98 -15.69 -12.13 -10.10
N ASP A 99 -15.25 -12.93 -11.07
CA ASP A 99 -15.49 -12.68 -12.49
C ASP A 99 -17.00 -12.66 -12.80
N ARG A 100 -17.79 -13.58 -12.21
CA ARG A 100 -19.26 -13.59 -12.35
C ARG A 100 -19.91 -12.37 -11.73
N PHE A 101 -19.49 -11.95 -10.54
CA PHE A 101 -19.97 -10.72 -9.91
C PHE A 101 -19.64 -9.49 -10.76
N GLN A 102 -18.42 -9.41 -11.30
CA GLN A 102 -18.03 -8.32 -12.18
C GLN A 102 -18.84 -8.30 -13.47
N LEU A 103 -19.22 -9.44 -14.04
CA LEU A 103 -20.11 -9.51 -15.21
C LEU A 103 -21.52 -9.01 -14.85
N LEU A 104 -22.05 -9.41 -13.70
CA LEU A 104 -23.34 -8.97 -13.21
C LEU A 104 -23.37 -7.45 -12.99
N VAL A 105 -22.38 -6.91 -12.26
CA VAL A 105 -22.25 -5.47 -12.03
C VAL A 105 -22.12 -4.72 -13.36
N ARG A 106 -21.27 -5.20 -14.27
CA ARG A 106 -21.12 -4.59 -15.61
C ARG A 106 -22.42 -4.59 -16.41
N HIS A 107 -23.24 -5.63 -16.31
CA HIS A 107 -24.53 -5.69 -16.98
C HIS A 107 -25.45 -4.56 -16.53
N PHE A 108 -25.60 -4.35 -15.21
CA PHE A 108 -26.42 -3.27 -14.67
C PHE A 108 -25.82 -1.90 -14.98
N CYS A 109 -24.52 -1.69 -14.73
CA CYS A 109 -23.87 -0.41 -15.03
C CYS A 109 -24.03 0.04 -16.50
N LYS A 110 -24.21 -0.88 -17.45
CA LYS A 110 -24.41 -0.57 -18.88
C LYS A 110 -25.87 -0.47 -19.31
N SER A 111 -26.81 -0.97 -18.51
CA SER A 111 -28.24 -1.00 -18.85
C SER A 111 -29.02 -0.15 -17.85
N SER A 112 -29.46 1.02 -18.31
CA SER A 112 -30.33 1.91 -17.52
C SER A 112 -31.64 1.22 -17.16
N VAL A 113 -32.24 0.47 -18.11
CA VAL A 113 -33.48 -0.29 -17.90
C VAL A 113 -33.29 -1.37 -16.85
N ALA A 114 -32.24 -2.18 -16.94
CA ALA A 114 -31.99 -3.23 -15.95
C ALA A 114 -31.66 -2.63 -14.58
N THR A 115 -30.95 -1.50 -14.53
CA THR A 115 -30.65 -0.79 -13.29
C THR A 115 -31.91 -0.23 -12.65
N GLU A 116 -32.81 0.39 -13.42
CA GLU A 116 -34.10 0.89 -12.94
C GLU A 116 -34.95 -0.25 -12.37
N GLN A 117 -35.04 -1.39 -13.09
CA GLN A 117 -35.75 -2.56 -12.60
C GLN A 117 -35.15 -3.10 -11.28
N LEU A 118 -33.82 -3.15 -11.18
CA LEU A 118 -33.13 -3.58 -9.95
C LEU A 118 -33.40 -2.62 -8.79
N LEU A 119 -33.40 -1.31 -9.03
CA LEU A 119 -33.71 -0.29 -8.03
C LEU A 119 -35.18 -0.37 -7.57
N GLN A 120 -36.11 -0.63 -8.50
CA GLN A 120 -37.52 -0.84 -8.17
C GLN A 120 -37.71 -2.08 -7.28
N LEU A 121 -37.08 -3.20 -7.65
CA LEU A 121 -37.17 -4.46 -6.89
C LEU A 121 -36.47 -4.39 -5.53
N SER A 122 -35.41 -3.59 -5.40
CA SER A 122 -34.68 -3.39 -4.14
C SER A 122 -35.31 -2.34 -3.22
N GLY A 123 -36.39 -1.66 -3.65
CA GLY A 123 -37.02 -0.58 -2.89
C GLY A 123 -36.18 0.71 -2.80
N LEU A 124 -35.11 0.81 -3.60
CA LEU A 124 -34.22 1.96 -3.67
C LEU A 124 -34.64 2.98 -4.74
N TRP A 125 -35.64 2.65 -5.56
CA TRP A 125 -36.18 3.56 -6.56
C TRP A 125 -37.29 4.46 -6.01
N SER A 126 -37.08 5.76 -6.04
CA SER A 126 -38.13 6.78 -5.90
C SER A 126 -38.41 7.42 -7.26
N LYS A 127 -39.66 7.38 -7.73
CA LYS A 127 -40.07 8.06 -8.96
C LYS A 127 -39.78 9.56 -8.84
N PRO A 128 -39.00 10.19 -9.74
CA PRO A 128 -38.83 11.64 -9.72
C PRO A 128 -40.20 12.32 -9.88
N ALA A 129 -40.43 13.36 -9.08
CA ALA A 129 -41.67 14.13 -9.11
C ALA A 129 -41.91 14.67 -10.55
N PRO A 130 -43.15 14.63 -11.06
CA PRO A 130 -43.47 15.25 -12.35
C PRO A 130 -43.10 16.73 -12.32
N LEU A 131 -42.32 17.21 -13.29
CA LEU A 131 -41.97 18.62 -13.46
C LEU A 131 -43.08 19.44 -14.14
N ASP A 132 -44.26 18.87 -14.35
CA ASP A 132 -45.40 19.54 -14.99
C ASP A 132 -46.43 19.97 -13.94
N GLY A 133 -46.06 20.94 -13.11
CA GLY A 133 -47.02 21.79 -12.42
C GLY A 133 -47.20 23.08 -13.22
N PRO A 134 -48.44 23.55 -13.49
CA PRO A 134 -48.64 24.79 -14.24
C PRO A 134 -47.98 25.96 -13.49
N ALA A 135 -47.29 26.82 -14.25
CA ALA A 135 -46.68 28.03 -13.72
C ALA A 135 -47.72 28.86 -12.96
N PRO A 136 -47.41 29.37 -11.75
CA PRO A 136 -48.33 30.20 -11.00
C PRO A 136 -48.62 31.47 -11.80
N THR A 137 -49.92 31.73 -12.01
CA THR A 137 -50.49 32.93 -12.64
C THR A 137 -50.23 34.18 -11.83
#